data_AF-A0A178IPT3-F1
#
_entry.id   AF-A0A178IPT3-F1
#
_cell.length_a   1.000
_cell.length_b   1.000
_cell.length_c   1.000
_cell.angle_alpha   90.00
_cell.angle_beta   90.00
_cell.angle_gamma   90.00
#
_symmetry.space_group_name_H-M   'P 1'
#
loop_
_entity.id
_entity.type
_entity.pdbx_description
1 polymer ?
#
loop_
_entity_poly.entity_id
_entity_poly.type
_entity_poly.pdbx_seq_one_letter_code
_entity_poly.pdbx_strand_id
1 'polypeptide(L)'
;MAQKLSQKLAAPAASQNEPVINEEIQTKINAFRAQNPKFVEYLRQLPRERVENMAILRKIEQAEQKERFRQASSVKLEAWLKERPEIATQIAERVATLPAEKQAGARINMIRSAIERQALQQVQSGPKVAV
;
A
#
# COMPACT_ATOMS: atom_id res chain seq x y z
N MET A 1 -32.75 -26.70 -38.11
CA MET A 1 -31.65 -26.12 -37.32
C MET A 1 -31.70 -24.59 -37.37
N ALA A 2 -32.51 -23.95 -36.52
CA ALA A 2 -32.62 -22.48 -36.50
C ALA A 2 -33.00 -21.91 -35.12
N GLN A 3 -32.61 -22.57 -34.02
CA GLN A 3 -32.95 -22.13 -32.66
C GLN A 3 -31.72 -21.84 -31.77
N LYS A 4 -30.50 -21.84 -32.31
CA LYS A 4 -29.27 -21.74 -31.48
C LYS A 4 -28.44 -20.45 -31.66
N LEU A 5 -28.95 -19.41 -32.32
CA LEU A 5 -28.14 -18.19 -32.55
C LEU A 5 -28.66 -16.88 -31.94
N SER A 6 -29.89 -16.82 -31.40
CA SER A 6 -30.43 -15.55 -30.84
C SER A 6 -30.22 -15.39 -29.33
N GLN A 7 -29.69 -16.40 -28.63
CA GLN A 7 -29.47 -16.34 -27.17
C GLN A 7 -28.03 -15.96 -26.75
N LYS A 8 -27.14 -15.62 -27.69
CA LYS A 8 -25.74 -15.31 -27.39
C LYS A 8 -25.38 -13.81 -27.46
N LEU A 9 -26.37 -12.93 -27.41
CA LEU A 9 -26.18 -11.49 -27.18
C LEU A 9 -27.03 -11.02 -25.98
N ALA A 10 -26.91 -11.75 -24.86
CA ALA A 10 -27.25 -11.16 -23.57
C ALA A 10 -26.10 -10.23 -23.18
N ALA A 11 -26.44 -8.97 -22.96
CA ALA A 11 -25.58 -7.84 -22.59
C ALA A 11 -24.48 -8.20 -21.57
N PRO A 12 -23.32 -7.51 -21.57
CA PRO A 12 -22.35 -7.68 -20.50
C PRO A 12 -23.06 -7.36 -19.19
N ALA A 13 -23.19 -8.36 -18.33
CA ALA A 13 -23.61 -8.18 -16.96
C ALA A 13 -22.72 -7.08 -16.37
N ALA A 14 -23.31 -5.92 -16.12
CA ALA A 14 -22.74 -4.94 -15.23
C ALA A 14 -22.61 -5.66 -13.88
N SER A 15 -21.41 -6.13 -13.55
CA SER A 15 -21.07 -6.52 -12.19
C SER A 15 -21.21 -5.27 -11.34
N GLN A 16 -22.42 -5.02 -10.86
CA GLN A 16 -22.70 -4.15 -9.74
C GLN A 16 -21.92 -4.75 -8.57
N ASN A 17 -20.70 -4.26 -8.34
CA ASN A 17 -20.02 -4.41 -7.06
C ASN A 17 -20.87 -3.64 -6.04
N GLU A 18 -21.90 -4.29 -5.51
CA GLU A 18 -22.58 -3.77 -4.33
C GLU A 18 -21.53 -3.64 -3.22
N PRO A 19 -21.40 -2.46 -2.59
CA PRO A 19 -20.43 -2.26 -1.55
C PRO A 19 -20.76 -3.19 -0.37
N VAL A 20 -19.87 -4.14 -0.09
CA VAL A 20 -19.97 -5.01 1.08
C VAL A 20 -19.96 -4.13 2.33
N ILE A 21 -21.06 -4.14 3.08
CA ILE A 21 -21.19 -3.40 4.33
C ILE A 21 -20.48 -4.19 5.43
N ASN A 22 -19.48 -3.56 6.06
CA ASN A 22 -18.85 -4.09 7.26
C ASN A 22 -19.50 -3.47 8.50
N GLU A 23 -20.16 -4.30 9.31
CA GLU A 23 -20.91 -3.88 10.51
C GLU A 23 -20.03 -3.20 11.58
N GLU A 24 -18.78 -3.65 11.73
CA GLU A 24 -17.82 -3.02 12.65
C GLU A 24 -17.51 -1.59 12.22
N ILE A 25 -17.33 -1.39 10.91
CA ILE A 25 -17.09 -0.06 10.33
C ILE A 25 -18.32 0.82 10.49
N GLN A 26 -19.53 0.29 10.25
CA GLN A 26 -20.77 1.05 10.45
C GLN A 26 -20.95 1.46 11.91
N THR A 27 -20.65 0.58 12.85
CA THR A 27 -20.69 0.89 14.28
C THR A 27 -19.75 2.03 14.64
N LYS A 28 -18.51 2.01 14.12
CA LYS A 28 -17.53 3.10 14.32
C LYS A 28 -18.01 4.42 13.70
N ILE A 29 -18.59 4.37 12.50
CA ILE A 29 -19.15 5.55 11.83
C ILE A 29 -20.29 6.15 12.67
N ASN A 30 -21.20 5.32 13.17
CA ASN A 30 -22.33 5.76 13.99
C ASN A 30 -21.87 6.37 15.32
N ALA A 31 -20.91 5.73 15.99
CA ALA A 31 -20.30 6.28 17.21
C ALA A 31 -19.65 7.64 16.94
N PHE A 32 -18.87 7.77 15.86
CA PHE A 32 -18.23 9.03 15.49
C PHE A 32 -19.26 10.14 15.19
N ARG A 33 -20.36 9.80 14.50
CA ARG A 33 -21.46 10.74 14.22
C ARG A 33 -22.13 11.23 15.50
N ALA A 34 -22.39 10.34 16.45
CA ALA A 34 -22.99 10.68 17.74
C ALA A 34 -22.08 11.59 18.58
N GLN A 35 -20.77 11.35 18.55
CA GLN A 35 -19.77 12.15 19.26
C GLN A 35 -19.51 13.52 18.61
N ASN A 36 -19.74 13.65 17.29
CA ASN A 36 -19.39 14.85 16.52
C ASN A 36 -20.60 15.44 15.77
N PRO A 37 -21.71 15.77 16.44
CA PRO A 37 -22.94 16.18 15.77
C PRO A 37 -22.79 17.46 14.93
N LYS A 38 -21.99 18.43 15.41
CA LYS A 38 -21.70 19.68 14.66
C LYS A 38 -21.00 19.42 13.33
N PHE A 39 -20.08 18.46 13.30
CA PHE A 39 -19.35 18.10 12.08
C PHE A 39 -20.26 17.38 11.08
N VAL A 40 -21.14 16.51 11.57
CA VAL A 40 -22.15 15.85 10.73
C VAL A 40 -23.08 16.88 10.10
N GLU A 41 -23.55 17.84 10.88
CA GLU A 41 -24.43 18.89 10.39
C GLU A 41 -23.74 19.80 9.36
N TYR A 42 -22.49 20.18 9.63
CA TYR A 42 -21.66 20.89 8.65
C TYR A 42 -21.58 20.13 7.32
N LEU A 43 -21.25 18.83 7.36
CA LEU A 43 -21.15 18.01 6.14
C LEU A 43 -22.47 17.91 5.37
N ARG A 44 -23.62 17.87 6.07
CA ARG A 44 -24.95 17.84 5.43
C ARG A 44 -25.29 19.13 4.69
N GLN A 45 -24.76 20.26 5.13
CA GLN A 45 -24.99 21.57 4.53
C GLN A 45 -24.07 21.85 3.33
N LEU A 46 -23.06 21.01 3.10
CA LEU A 46 -22.15 21.19 1.98
C LEU A 46 -22.80 20.76 0.64
N PRO A 47 -22.51 21.49 -0.45
CA PRO A 47 -22.81 21.02 -1.80
C PRO A 47 -22.10 19.69 -2.06
N ARG A 48 -22.75 18.81 -2.85
CA ARG A 48 -22.22 17.49 -3.19
C ARG A 48 -20.80 17.54 -3.75
N GLU A 49 -20.54 18.46 -4.68
CA GLU A 49 -19.22 18.66 -5.29
C GLU A 49 -18.13 18.91 -4.24
N ARG A 50 -18.45 19.68 -3.19
CA ARG A 50 -17.50 19.99 -2.12
C ARG A 50 -17.16 18.75 -1.29
N VAL A 51 -18.15 17.88 -1.03
CA VAL A 51 -17.94 16.60 -0.35
C VAL A 51 -17.10 15.64 -1.21
N GLU A 52 -17.37 15.59 -2.51
CA GLU A 52 -16.59 14.78 -3.47
C GLU A 52 -15.12 15.25 -3.52
N ASN A 53 -14.88 16.55 -3.59
CA ASN A 53 -13.54 17.12 -3.57
C ASN A 53 -12.79 16.84 -2.26
N MET A 54 -13.47 16.84 -1.11
CA MET A 54 -12.85 16.43 0.16
C MET A 54 -12.46 14.94 0.16
N ALA A 55 -13.28 14.07 -0.43
CA ALA A 55 -12.96 12.66 -0.54
C ALA A 55 -11.76 12.42 -1.48
N ILE A 56 -11.69 13.17 -2.59
CA ILE A 56 -10.57 13.14 -3.53
C ILE A 56 -9.30 13.65 -2.85
N LEU A 57 -9.35 14.79 -2.15
CA LEU A 57 -8.23 15.34 -1.41
C LEU A 57 -7.63 14.33 -0.44
N ARG A 58 -8.49 13.63 0.32
CA ARG A 58 -8.03 12.58 1.24
C ARG A 58 -7.29 11.44 0.52
N LYS A 59 -7.65 11.12 -0.72
CA LYS A 59 -6.94 10.14 -1.54
C LYS A 59 -5.59 10.67 -2.04
N ILE A 60 -5.53 11.94 -2.40
CA ILE A 60 -4.28 12.61 -2.77
C ILE A 60 -3.32 12.60 -1.57
N GLU A 61 -3.77 13.04 -0.40
CA GLU A 61 -2.97 13.04 0.83
C GLU A 61 -2.46 11.63 1.19
N GLN A 62 -3.30 10.60 1.04
CA GLN A 62 -2.88 9.21 1.24
C GLN A 62 -1.79 8.78 0.24
N ALA A 63 -1.89 9.20 -1.02
CA ALA A 63 -0.88 8.91 -2.03
C ALA A 63 0.43 9.64 -1.74
N GLU A 64 0.36 10.92 -1.42
CA GLU A 64 1.52 11.73 -1.04
C GLU A 64 2.21 11.19 0.20
N GLN A 65 1.45 10.81 1.23
CA GLN A 65 2.01 10.24 2.45
C GLN A 65 2.73 8.91 2.18
N LYS A 66 2.17 8.05 1.31
CA LYS A 66 2.84 6.82 0.87
C LYS A 66 4.15 7.12 0.16
N GLU A 67 4.16 8.12 -0.71
CA GLU A 67 5.38 8.52 -1.44
C GLU A 67 6.43 9.12 -0.49
N ARG A 68 6.02 9.97 0.46
CA ARG A 68 6.91 10.48 1.53
C ARG A 68 7.53 9.34 2.33
N PHE A 69 6.73 8.35 2.73
CA PHE A 69 7.25 7.17 3.45
C PHE A 69 8.21 6.36 2.58
N ARG A 70 7.92 6.20 1.29
CA ARG A 70 8.80 5.50 0.34
C ARG A 70 10.15 6.21 0.22
N GLN A 71 10.14 7.53 0.05
CA GLN A 71 11.36 8.36 -0.06
C GLN A 71 12.17 8.35 1.24
N ALA A 72 11.51 8.52 2.39
CA ALA A 72 12.18 8.45 3.68
C ALA A 72 12.80 7.05 3.92
N SER A 73 12.11 5.99 3.49
CA SER A 73 12.62 4.63 3.57
C SER A 73 13.81 4.42 2.65
N SER A 74 13.78 4.89 1.40
CA SER A 74 14.91 4.74 0.49
C SER A 74 16.16 5.42 1.03
N VAL A 75 16.05 6.62 1.61
CA VAL A 75 17.20 7.30 2.23
C VAL A 75 17.82 6.46 3.34
N LYS A 76 17.01 5.83 4.20
CA LYS A 76 17.51 4.93 5.26
C LYS A 76 18.18 3.67 4.70
N LEU A 77 17.61 3.09 3.65
CA LEU A 77 18.18 1.92 2.99
C LEU A 77 19.55 2.24 2.36
N GLU A 78 19.68 3.39 1.70
CA GLU A 78 20.97 3.86 1.16
C GLU A 78 21.99 4.11 2.27
N ALA A 79 21.59 4.75 3.37
CA ALA A 79 22.48 4.96 4.51
C ALA A 79 22.99 3.63 5.09
N TRP A 80 22.11 2.63 5.24
CA TRP A 80 22.47 1.30 5.71
C TRP A 80 23.48 0.58 4.80
N LEU A 81 23.36 0.76 3.48
CA LEU A 81 24.32 0.24 2.50
C LEU A 81 25.69 0.90 2.57
N LYS A 82 25.77 2.20 2.89
CA LYS A 82 27.07 2.90 3.02
C LYS A 82 27.96 2.29 4.09
N GLU A 83 27.35 1.79 5.16
CA GLU A 83 28.05 1.07 6.22
C GLU A 83 28.46 -0.36 5.83
N ARG A 84 27.98 -0.88 4.68
CA ARG A 84 28.10 -2.28 4.25
C ARG A 84 28.45 -2.38 2.76
N PRO A 85 29.67 -1.97 2.37
CA PRO A 85 30.06 -1.87 0.96
C PRO A 85 29.99 -3.22 0.24
N GLU A 86 30.31 -4.34 0.90
CA GLU A 86 30.25 -5.67 0.31
C GLU A 86 28.84 -6.06 -0.13
N ILE A 87 27.84 -5.77 0.70
CA ILE A 87 26.42 -6.03 0.38
C ILE A 87 25.95 -5.08 -0.72
N ALA A 88 26.41 -3.82 -0.71
CA ALA A 88 26.10 -2.83 -1.73
C ALA A 88 26.55 -3.29 -3.13
N THR A 89 27.78 -3.81 -3.25
CA THR A 89 28.32 -4.33 -4.52
C THR A 89 27.50 -5.51 -5.05
N GLN A 90 27.22 -6.51 -4.19
CA GLN A 90 26.42 -7.67 -4.58
C GLN A 90 25.02 -7.28 -5.08
N ILE A 91 24.38 -6.32 -4.41
CA ILE A 91 23.06 -5.83 -4.82
C ILE A 91 23.17 -5.08 -6.16
N ALA A 92 24.19 -4.23 -6.35
CA ALA A 92 24.38 -3.48 -7.59
C ALA A 92 24.57 -4.42 -8.81
N GLU A 93 25.41 -5.45 -8.67
CA GLU A 93 25.63 -6.45 -9.71
C GLU A 93 24.34 -7.16 -10.10
N ARG A 94 23.52 -7.57 -9.11
CA ARG A 94 22.25 -8.23 -9.39
C ARG A 94 21.22 -7.30 -10.00
N VAL A 95 21.17 -6.05 -9.56
CA VAL A 95 20.25 -5.05 -10.12
C VAL A 95 20.59 -4.73 -11.57
N ALA A 96 21.88 -4.68 -11.93
CA ALA A 96 22.32 -4.41 -13.30
C ALA A 96 21.83 -5.45 -14.33
N THR A 97 21.51 -6.68 -13.88
CA THR A 97 20.96 -7.73 -14.75
C THR A 97 19.49 -7.54 -15.12
N LEU A 98 18.78 -6.61 -14.46
CA LEU A 98 17.35 -6.40 -14.65
C LEU A 98 17.08 -5.27 -15.65
N PRO A 99 15.91 -5.27 -16.34
CA PRO A 99 15.48 -4.16 -17.17
C PRO A 99 15.40 -2.85 -16.37
N ALA A 100 15.81 -1.72 -16.97
CA ALA A 100 15.92 -0.41 -16.30
C ALA A 100 14.67 -0.01 -15.50
N GLU A 101 13.49 -0.29 -16.05
CA GLU A 101 12.18 -0.03 -15.43
C GLU A 101 12.00 -0.74 -14.08
N LYS A 102 12.61 -1.91 -13.90
CA LYS A 102 12.50 -2.75 -12.70
C LYS A 102 13.65 -2.56 -11.72
N GLN A 103 14.75 -1.94 -12.14
CA GLN A 103 15.98 -1.83 -11.35
C GLN A 103 15.76 -1.11 -10.01
N ALA A 104 15.07 0.05 -10.02
CA ALA A 104 14.85 0.84 -8.81
C ALA A 104 14.01 0.08 -7.76
N GLY A 105 12.95 -0.60 -8.19
CA GLY A 105 12.11 -1.40 -7.30
C GLY A 105 12.84 -2.64 -6.77
N ALA A 106 13.55 -3.35 -7.64
CA ALA A 106 14.33 -4.53 -7.27
C ALA A 106 15.43 -4.17 -6.26
N ARG A 107 16.16 -3.07 -6.48
CA ARG A 107 17.20 -2.59 -5.56
C ARG A 107 16.66 -2.38 -4.15
N ILE A 108 15.56 -1.64 -3.99
CA ILE A 108 14.93 -1.40 -2.69
C ILE A 108 14.55 -2.71 -1.99
N ASN A 109 13.93 -3.64 -2.72
CA ASN A 109 13.51 -4.93 -2.17
C ASN A 109 14.71 -5.78 -1.74
N MET A 110 15.78 -5.82 -2.53
CA MET A 110 16.98 -6.57 -2.21
C MET A 110 17.69 -6.03 -0.97
N ILE A 111 17.72 -4.71 -0.77
CA ILE A 111 18.26 -4.10 0.46
C ILE A 111 17.40 -4.49 1.67
N ARG A 112 16.07 -4.37 1.56
CA ARG A 112 15.16 -4.77 2.64
C ARG A 112 15.35 -6.22 3.04
N SER A 113 15.42 -7.13 2.06
CA SER A 113 15.67 -8.55 2.34
C SER A 113 17.06 -8.81 2.93
N ALA A 114 18.07 -8.00 2.58
CA ALA A 114 19.40 -8.11 3.20
C ALA A 114 19.37 -7.71 4.67
N ILE A 115 18.66 -6.61 5.01
CA ILE A 115 18.45 -6.17 6.39
C ILE A 115 17.75 -7.26 7.20
N GLU A 116 16.65 -7.81 6.67
CA GLU A 116 15.90 -8.89 7.33
C GLU A 116 16.77 -10.12 7.59
N ARG A 117 17.55 -10.57 6.59
CA ARG A 117 18.48 -11.69 6.77
C ARG A 117 19.54 -11.41 7.83
N GLN A 118 20.11 -10.21 7.86
CA GLN A 118 21.11 -9.84 8.85
C GLN A 118 20.51 -9.79 10.26
N ALA A 119 19.29 -9.24 10.42
CA ALA A 119 18.60 -9.24 11.70
C ALA A 119 18.33 -10.67 12.21
N LEU A 120 17.91 -11.58 11.32
CA LEU A 120 17.71 -13.00 11.66
C LEU A 120 19.01 -13.70 12.06
N GLN A 121 20.12 -13.43 11.37
CA GLN A 121 21.43 -13.99 11.73
C GLN A 121 21.90 -13.51 13.12
N GLN A 122 21.65 -12.25 13.48
CA GLN A 122 22.00 -11.73 14.80
C GLN A 122 21.19 -12.38 15.93
N VAL A 123 19.92 -12.69 15.69
CA VAL A 123 19.06 -13.39 16.65
C VAL A 123 19.53 -14.85 16.85
N GLN A 124 19.95 -15.53 15.79
CA GLN A 124 20.45 -16.91 15.88
C GLN A 124 21.86 -17.02 16.50
N SER A 125 22.63 -15.92 16.48
CA SER A 125 23.98 -15.83 17.07
C SER A 125 23.97 -15.38 18.54
N GLY A 126 22.80 -15.16 19.13
CA GLY A 126 22.64 -14.81 20.55
C GLY A 126 23.14 -15.93 21.48
N PRO A 127 23.64 -15.60 22.69
CA PRO A 127 24.42 -16.52 23.50
C PRO A 127 23.63 -17.80 23.80
N LYS A 128 24.22 -18.95 23.45
CA LYS A 128 23.85 -20.23 24.06
C LYS A 128 24.10 -20.07 25.56
N VAL A 129 23.04 -19.80 26.31
CA VAL A 129 23.07 -19.93 27.77
C VAL A 129 23.32 -21.41 28.03
N ALA A 130 24.57 -21.74 28.38
CA ALA A 130 24.91 -23.04 28.92
C ALA A 130 24.21 -23.16 30.27
N VAL A 131 23.24 -24.07 30.35
CA VAL A 131 22.70 -24.62 31.60
C VAL A 131 22.97 -26.11 31.58
#